data_AF-A0A536F346-F1
#
_entry.id   AF-A0A536F346-F1
#
_cell.length_a   1.000
_cell.length_b   1.000
_cell.length_c   1.000
_cell.angle_alpha   90.00
_cell.angle_beta   90.00
_cell.angle_gamma   90.00
#
_symmetry.space_group_name_H-M   'P 1'
#
loop_
_entity.id
_entity.type
_entity.pdbx_description
1 polymer ?
#
loop_
_entity_poly.entity_id
_entity_poly.type
_entity_poly.pdbx_seq_one_letter_code
_entity_poly.pdbx_strand_id
1 'polypeptide(L)' 'MLTASVAMPTFNRREILLQTLASLERQSVEPSRYEVLVCVDGSTDGTI' A
#
# COMPACT_ATOMS: atom_id res chain seq x y z
N MET A 1 19.25 -10.04 -2.20
CA MET A 1 17.84 -10.50 -2.12
C MET A 1 17.07 -9.48 -1.30
N LEU A 2 16.01 -8.87 -1.83
CA LEU A 2 15.25 -7.81 -1.13
C LEU A 2 14.28 -8.43 -0.11
N THR A 3 14.22 -7.84 1.08
CA THR A 3 13.17 -8.01 2.09
C THR A 3 12.85 -6.62 2.62
N ALA A 4 11.58 -6.22 2.66
CA ALA A 4 11.21 -4.84 2.95
C ALA A 4 9.84 -4.70 3.62
N SER A 5 9.65 -3.61 4.35
CA SER A 5 8.35 -3.12 4.79
C SER A 5 8.02 -1.85 4.00
N VAL A 6 6.93 -1.85 3.25
CA VAL A 6 6.49 -0.71 2.44
C VAL A 6 5.49 0.10 3.26
N ALA A 7 5.94 1.24 3.80
CA ALA A 7 5.10 2.14 4.57
C ALA A 7 4.34 3.11 3.64
N MET A 8 3.01 3.17 3.79
CA MET A 8 2.12 3.97 2.95
C MET A 8 1.18 4.83 3.80
N PRO A 9 1.60 6.06 4.20
CA PRO A 9 0.68 7.02 4.78
C PRO A 9 -0.28 7.53 3.69
N THR A 10 -1.56 7.65 4.03
CA THR A 10 -2.59 8.11 3.09
C THR A 10 -3.61 9.00 3.78
N PHE A 11 -4.06 10.04 3.08
CA PHE A 11 -5.14 10.93 3.49
C PHE A 11 -5.94 11.33 2.27
N ASN A 12 -7.22 10.96 2.20
CA ASN A 12 -8.14 11.29 1.12
C ASN A 12 -7.59 10.98 -0.30
N ARG A 13 -7.01 9.79 -0.47
CA ARG A 13 -6.36 9.32 -1.72
C ARG A 13 -6.81 7.93 -2.14
N ARG A 14 -8.06 7.54 -1.86
CA ARG A 14 -8.60 6.19 -2.11
C ARG A 14 -8.22 5.61 -3.48
N GLU A 15 -8.45 6.35 -4.56
CA GLU A 15 -8.21 5.84 -5.91
C GLU A 15 -6.73 5.57 -6.20
N ILE A 16 -5.85 6.47 -5.75
CA ILE A 16 -4.39 6.32 -5.92
C ILE A 16 -3.88 5.18 -5.02
N LEU A 17 -4.41 5.05 -3.81
CA LEU A 17 -4.08 3.95 -2.91
C LEU A 17 -4.41 2.60 -3.56
N LEU A 18 -5.61 2.47 -4.14
CA LEU A 18 -6.02 1.24 -4.86
C LEU A 18 -5.10 0.94 -6.04
N GLN A 19 -4.75 1.94 -6.85
CA GLN A 19 -3.81 1.75 -7.96
C GLN A 19 -2.43 1.30 -7.48
N THR A 20 -1.97 1.84 -6.35
CA THR A 20 -0.66 1.51 -5.76
C THR A 20 -0.66 0.10 -5.17
N LEU A 21 -1.71 -0.28 -4.44
CA LEU A 21 -1.86 -1.65 -3.93
C LEU A 21 -1.89 -2.67 -5.07
N ALA A 22 -2.65 -2.38 -6.15
CA ALA A 22 -2.67 -3.24 -7.33
C ALA A 22 -1.31 -3.34 -8.03
N SER A 23 -0.47 -2.30 -7.99
CA SER A 23 0.88 -2.36 -8.55
C SER A 23 1.85 -3.18 -7.69
N LEU A 24 1.66 -3.19 -6.37
CA LEU A 24 2.41 -4.04 -5.44
C LEU A 24 2.09 -5.51 -5.67
N GLU A 25 0.82 -5.87 -5.89
CA GLU A 25 0.42 -7.25 -6.23
C GLU A 25 1.09 -7.80 -7.50
N ARG A 26 1.56 -6.92 -8.40
CA ARG A 26 2.22 -7.30 -9.67
C ARG A 26 3.74 -7.24 -9.63
N GLN A 27 4.36 -7.04 -8.47
CA GLN A 27 5.82 -7.01 -8.36
C GLN A 27 6.43 -8.39 -8.66
N SER A 28 7.64 -8.39 -9.19
CA SER A 28 8.43 -9.62 -9.40
C SER A 28 9.02 -10.19 -8.11
N VAL A 29 8.88 -9.47 -6.99
CA VAL A 29 9.28 -9.92 -5.66
C VAL A 29 8.17 -10.79 -5.07
N GLU A 30 8.54 -11.95 -4.54
CA GLU A 30 7.61 -12.86 -3.86
C GLU A 30 6.82 -12.15 -2.75
N PRO A 31 5.49 -12.33 -2.64
CA PRO A 31 4.66 -11.69 -1.62
C PRO A 31 5.11 -11.98 -0.19
N SER A 32 5.72 -13.13 0.07
CA SER A 32 6.26 -13.50 1.39
C SER A 32 7.50 -12.70 1.80
N ARG A 33 8.05 -11.87 0.91
CA ARG A 33 9.30 -11.13 1.10
C ARG A 33 9.09 -9.67 1.43
N TYR A 34 7.86 -9.19 1.40
CA TYR A 34 7.56 -7.85 1.86
C TYR A 34 6.16 -7.76 2.47
N GLU A 35 5.99 -6.76 3.31
CA GLU A 35 4.71 -6.40 3.89
C GLU A 35 4.35 -4.96 3.50
N VAL A 36 3.06 -4.65 3.50
CA VAL A 36 2.55 -3.32 3.19
C VAL A 36 1.82 -2.81 4.41
N LEU A 37 2.30 -1.69 4.97
CA LEU A 37 1.68 -1.03 6.12
C LEU A 37 0.99 0.25 5.64
N VAL A 38 -0.35 0.22 5.57
CA VAL A 38 -1.15 1.39 5.21
C VAL A 38 -1.58 2.11 6.49
N CYS A 39 -1.23 3.39 6.60
CA CYS A 39 -1.65 4.24 7.72
C CYS A 39 -2.62 5.30 7.19
N VAL A 40 -3.88 5.22 7.63
CA VAL A 40 -4.94 6.14 7.22
C VAL A 40 -5.03 7.31 8.20
N ASP A 41 -4.68 8.51 7.75
CA ASP A 41 -4.63 9.72 8.58
C ASP A 41 -5.97 10.45 8.62
N GLY A 42 -6.99 9.81 9.20
CA GLY A 42 -8.31 10.45 9.38
C GLY A 42 -9.08 10.74 8.09
N SER A 43 -8.88 9.93 7.05
CA SER A 43 -9.57 10.07 5.75
C SER A 43 -11.10 10.04 5.89
N THR A 44 -11.76 10.85 5.05
CA THR A 44 -13.23 10.94 4.92
C THR A 44 -13.72 10.51 3.54
N ASP A 45 -12.83 10.12 2.64
CA ASP A 45 -13.12 9.64 1.29
C ASP A 45 -13.50 8.14 1.22
N GLY A 46 -13.71 7.52 2.37
CA GLY A 46 -14.01 6.09 2.50
C GLY A 46 -12.80 5.17 2.38
N THR A 47 -11.57 5.69 2.44
CA THR A 47 -10.39 4.85 2.70
C THR A 47 -10.52 4.20 4.09
N ILE A 48 -10.41 2.86 4.15
CA ILE A 48 -10.46 2.04 5.37
C ILE A 48 -9.20 1.21 5.53
#